data_AF-A0A0G2HCA9-F1
#
_entry.id   AF-A0A0G2HCA9-F1
#
_cell.length_a   1.000
_cell.length_b   1.000
_cell.length_c   1.000
_cell.angle_alpha   90.00
_cell.angle_beta   90.00
_cell.angle_gamma   90.00
#
_symmetry.space_group_name_H-M   'P 1'
#
loop_
_entity.id
_entity.type
_entity.pdbx_description
1 polymer ?
#
loop_
_entity_poly.entity_id
_entity_poly.type
_entity_poly.pdbx_seq_one_letter_code
_entity_poly.pdbx_strand_id
1 'polypeptide(L)'
;MKFDLTFFILLVALVGLVSADWSGHIVNQCDFDVWAKTTRQADFDGAGLDSPMVKVPAGGGTYDAAFMPIYGNGEGAPDAADHAHGVTIKLQREDDPSFSTGHVYQLEYTPYFYQDPNVHWLSADLSVVDGSPFRDVARRAEILVNGQLLDPSDCNSLNDGAGSTLSCEPSPDPCLYEWQPGHARSYDDPEAWYTSEKTCPPMNDDPQCSHPLECRAGLDGVVQFTLCG
;
A
#
# COMPACT_ATOMS: atom_id res chain seq x y z
N MET A 1 44.89 -9.60 -39.49
CA MET A 1 43.53 -9.08 -39.23
C MET A 1 42.99 -9.79 -38.02
N LYS A 2 42.89 -9.07 -36.90
CA LYS A 2 42.26 -9.52 -35.66
C LYS A 2 40.77 -9.25 -35.80
N PHE A 3 39.94 -10.28 -35.64
CA PHE A 3 38.51 -10.08 -35.40
C PHE A 3 38.31 -10.26 -33.90
N ASP A 4 38.03 -9.15 -33.22
CA ASP A 4 37.74 -9.08 -31.79
C ASP A 4 36.47 -9.89 -31.48
N LEU A 5 36.66 -11.02 -30.81
CA LEU A 5 35.60 -11.85 -30.25
C LEU A 5 35.09 -11.25 -28.94
N THR A 6 34.78 -9.94 -28.96
CA THR A 6 34.35 -9.15 -27.79
C THR A 6 32.91 -8.64 -27.96
N PHE A 7 32.24 -8.99 -29.07
CA PHE A 7 30.91 -8.50 -29.44
C PHE A 7 29.82 -9.58 -29.33
N PHE A 8 29.98 -10.50 -28.38
CA PHE A 8 28.91 -11.40 -27.91
C PHE A 8 28.76 -11.29 -26.39
N ILE A 9 29.06 -10.11 -25.84
CA ILE A 9 28.46 -9.69 -24.57
C ILE A 9 27.00 -9.47 -24.90
N LEU A 10 26.19 -10.38 -24.39
CA LEU A 10 24.74 -10.47 -24.39
C LEU A 10 24.12 -9.11 -24.02
N LEU A 11 24.05 -8.22 -24.99
CA LEU A 11 23.53 -6.88 -24.93
C LEU A 11 22.02 -6.91 -25.24
N VAL A 12 21.26 -7.81 -24.63
CA VAL A 12 19.79 -7.86 -24.67
C VAL A 12 19.32 -8.65 -23.44
N ALA A 13 18.86 -7.95 -22.39
CA ALA A 13 18.09 -8.40 -21.20
C ALA A 13 18.57 -7.78 -19.87
N LEU A 14 19.61 -6.93 -19.88
CA LEU A 14 19.83 -5.94 -18.82
C LEU A 14 18.99 -4.69 -19.12
N VAL A 15 17.68 -4.88 -19.29
CA VAL A 15 16.75 -3.79 -18.94
C VAL A 15 16.75 -3.86 -17.43
N GLY A 16 17.48 -2.96 -16.79
CA GLY A 16 17.56 -2.91 -15.35
C GLY A 16 16.14 -2.95 -14.80
N LEU A 17 15.84 -4.00 -14.04
CA LEU A 17 14.87 -3.90 -12.97
C LEU A 17 15.42 -2.78 -12.08
N VAL A 18 15.02 -1.55 -12.37
CA VAL A 18 15.23 -0.43 -11.47
C VAL A 18 14.35 -0.80 -10.29
N SER A 19 14.94 -1.45 -9.30
CA SER A 19 14.29 -1.70 -8.01
C SER A 19 13.87 -0.32 -7.54
N ALA A 20 12.58 -0.06 -7.53
CA ALA A 20 12.08 1.10 -6.84
C ALA A 20 12.22 0.78 -5.34
N ASP A 21 13.10 1.50 -4.65
CA ASP A 21 13.41 1.28 -3.25
C ASP A 21 12.35 1.97 -2.39
N TRP A 22 11.11 1.48 -2.51
CA TRP A 22 9.99 1.86 -1.67
C TRP A 22 9.83 0.88 -0.52
N SER A 23 9.72 1.40 0.69
CA SER A 23 9.48 0.58 1.90
C SER A 23 8.29 1.10 2.69
N GLY A 24 7.55 0.19 3.32
CA GLY A 24 6.54 0.52 4.31
C GLY A 24 7.15 0.54 5.71
N HIS A 25 6.79 1.54 6.50
CA HIS A 25 7.28 1.71 7.87
C HIS A 25 6.11 1.98 8.81
N ILE A 26 6.08 1.31 9.96
CA ILE A 26 5.06 1.49 11.00
C ILE A 26 5.70 2.05 12.26
N VAL A 27 5.05 3.03 12.87
CA VAL A 27 5.40 3.59 14.18
C VAL A 27 4.20 3.41 15.13
N ASN A 28 4.37 2.59 16.16
CA ASN A 28 3.36 2.38 17.20
C ASN A 28 3.60 3.32 18.38
N GLN A 29 2.95 4.48 18.41
CA GLN A 29 3.01 5.40 19.57
C GLN A 29 1.97 5.09 20.64
N CYS A 30 1.13 4.07 20.43
CA CYS A 30 0.10 3.71 21.39
C CYS A 30 0.70 3.14 22.68
N ASP A 31 -0.10 3.11 23.74
CA ASP A 31 0.26 2.51 25.02
C ASP A 31 0.04 0.99 25.08
N PHE A 32 -0.32 0.38 23.95
CA PHE A 32 -0.48 -1.06 23.76
C PHE A 32 0.37 -1.59 22.61
N ASP A 33 0.78 -2.86 22.71
CA ASP A 33 1.47 -3.58 21.65
C ASP A 33 0.53 -3.76 20.45
N VAL A 34 1.08 -3.74 19.24
CA VAL A 34 0.37 -4.18 18.02
C VAL A 34 1.14 -5.31 17.34
N TRP A 35 0.47 -6.03 16.46
CA TRP A 35 1.07 -7.11 15.69
C TRP A 35 0.98 -6.76 14.21
N ALA A 36 2.11 -6.91 13.53
CA ALA A 36 2.28 -6.56 12.14
C ALA A 36 2.79 -7.76 11.34
N LYS A 37 2.30 -7.90 10.11
CA LYS A 37 2.98 -8.70 9.08
C LYS A 37 2.82 -8.07 7.72
N THR A 38 3.64 -8.49 6.78
CA THR A 38 3.63 -8.03 5.40
C THR A 38 3.17 -9.14 4.48
N THR A 39 2.24 -8.82 3.59
CA THR A 39 1.91 -9.65 2.43
C THR A 39 2.30 -8.91 1.14
N ARG A 40 2.71 -9.65 0.11
CA ARG A 40 2.86 -9.11 -1.25
C ARG A 40 2.02 -9.95 -2.20
N GLN A 41 1.40 -9.30 -3.18
CA GLN A 41 0.69 -10.00 -4.25
C GLN A 41 1.60 -11.07 -4.88
N ALA A 42 0.96 -12.16 -5.34
CA ALA A 42 1.68 -13.26 -5.96
C ALA A 42 2.45 -12.80 -7.18
N ASP A 43 3.68 -13.29 -7.31
CA ASP A 43 4.44 -13.13 -8.54
C ASP A 43 3.79 -13.98 -9.65
N PHE A 44 4.25 -13.84 -10.89
CA PHE A 44 3.75 -14.60 -12.04
C PHE A 44 3.77 -16.14 -11.85
N ASP A 45 4.64 -16.66 -10.98
CA ASP A 45 4.73 -18.07 -10.65
C ASP A 45 3.67 -18.54 -9.62
N GLY A 46 2.83 -17.64 -9.13
CA GLY A 46 1.66 -17.90 -8.29
C GLY A 46 1.94 -17.97 -6.80
N ALA A 47 3.18 -17.72 -6.35
CA ALA A 47 3.48 -17.67 -4.92
C ALA A 47 3.33 -16.25 -4.36
N GLY A 48 2.29 -16.02 -3.55
CA GLY A 48 2.20 -14.84 -2.68
C GLY A 48 3.28 -14.89 -1.59
N LEU A 49 3.78 -13.72 -1.19
CA LEU A 49 4.66 -13.62 -0.03
C LEU A 49 3.83 -13.27 1.21
N ASP A 50 4.04 -14.00 2.30
CA ASP A 50 3.39 -13.75 3.60
C ASP A 50 4.43 -13.91 4.69
N SER A 51 4.74 -12.81 5.39
CA SER A 51 5.75 -12.81 6.44
C SER A 51 5.18 -13.41 7.73
N PRO A 52 6.03 -13.91 8.64
CA PRO A 52 5.59 -14.16 10.01
C PRO A 52 5.03 -12.89 10.67
N MET A 53 4.12 -13.08 11.62
CA MET A 53 3.63 -12.00 12.47
C MET A 53 4.73 -11.56 13.45
N VAL A 54 4.87 -10.25 13.62
CA VAL A 54 5.86 -9.62 14.48
C VAL A 54 5.15 -8.66 15.43
N LYS A 55 5.51 -8.73 16.71
CA LYS A 55 5.08 -7.75 17.69
C LYS A 55 5.80 -6.42 17.48
N VAL A 56 5.05 -5.33 17.45
CA VAL A 56 5.51 -3.95 17.44
C VAL A 56 5.22 -3.35 18.82
N PRO A 57 6.25 -3.17 19.66
CA PRO A 57 6.06 -2.74 21.05
C PRO A 57 5.32 -1.41 21.19
N ALA A 58 4.56 -1.26 22.27
CA ALA A 58 3.99 0.02 22.70
C ALA A 58 5.07 1.11 22.91
N GLY A 59 4.67 2.38 22.83
CA GLY A 59 5.50 3.52 23.25
C GLY A 59 6.63 3.88 22.28
N GLY A 60 6.43 3.67 20.98
CA GLY A 60 7.36 4.03 19.91
C GLY A 60 8.03 2.85 19.23
N GLY A 61 7.50 1.63 19.36
CA GLY A 61 8.00 0.48 18.61
C GLY A 61 7.79 0.67 17.10
N THR A 62 8.68 0.07 16.31
CA THR A 62 8.66 0.22 14.85
C THR A 62 8.60 -1.13 14.14
N TYR A 63 8.10 -1.13 12.91
CA TYR A 63 8.12 -2.28 12.00
C TYR A 63 8.38 -1.82 10.57
N ASP A 64 9.31 -2.49 9.90
CA ASP A 64 9.58 -2.30 8.47
C ASP A 64 8.95 -3.45 7.69
N ALA A 65 8.41 -3.14 6.51
CA ALA A 65 7.85 -4.15 5.62
C ALA A 65 8.87 -5.27 5.33
N ALA A 66 8.45 -6.52 5.48
CA ALA A 66 9.34 -7.68 5.26
C ALA A 66 9.69 -7.88 3.77
N PHE A 67 8.91 -7.30 2.86
CA PHE A 67 9.06 -7.42 1.42
C PHE A 67 9.06 -6.04 0.78
N MET A 68 9.82 -5.90 -0.31
CA MET A 68 9.75 -4.74 -1.19
C MET A 68 8.68 -4.95 -2.27
N PRO A 69 7.98 -3.89 -2.68
CA PRO A 69 7.11 -3.95 -3.84
C PRO A 69 7.93 -4.15 -5.11
N ILE A 70 7.26 -4.52 -6.20
CA ILE A 70 7.86 -4.59 -7.53
C ILE A 70 7.32 -3.41 -8.33
N TYR A 71 8.24 -2.58 -8.79
CA TYR A 71 7.92 -1.50 -9.72
C TYR A 71 7.50 -2.06 -11.08
N GLY A 72 6.41 -1.55 -11.63
CA GLY A 72 5.89 -2.04 -12.90
C GLY A 72 4.80 -1.16 -13.49
N ASN A 73 4.14 -1.69 -14.51
CA ASN A 73 3.03 -1.11 -15.21
C ASN A 73 1.75 -1.23 -14.38
N GLY A 74 1.18 -0.10 -13.97
CA GLY A 74 -0.07 -0.05 -13.19
C GLY A 74 -1.32 -0.38 -14.00
N GLU A 75 -1.26 -0.33 -15.34
CA GLU A 75 -2.36 -0.70 -16.26
C GLU A 75 -2.21 -2.12 -16.82
N GLY A 76 -1.12 -2.82 -16.49
CA GLY A 76 -0.88 -4.19 -16.93
C GLY A 76 -1.91 -5.16 -16.32
N ALA A 77 -2.24 -6.22 -17.04
CA ALA A 77 -3.01 -7.32 -16.46
C ALA A 77 -2.25 -7.89 -15.24
N PRO A 78 -2.94 -8.39 -14.19
CA PRO A 78 -2.27 -8.89 -12.98
C PRO A 78 -1.26 -10.02 -13.21
N ASP A 79 -1.40 -10.76 -14.32
CA ASP A 79 -0.49 -11.83 -14.76
C ASP A 79 0.54 -11.37 -15.80
N ALA A 80 0.60 -10.08 -16.14
CA ALA A 80 1.59 -9.54 -17.04
C ALA A 80 2.97 -9.49 -16.36
N ALA A 81 4.01 -9.84 -17.10
CA ALA A 81 5.38 -9.90 -16.56
C ALA A 81 5.94 -8.53 -16.12
N ASP A 82 5.36 -7.44 -16.61
CA ASP A 82 5.71 -6.07 -16.25
C ASP A 82 4.74 -5.45 -15.24
N HIS A 83 3.78 -6.19 -14.69
CA HIS A 83 2.80 -5.67 -13.73
C HIS A 83 3.48 -5.18 -12.44
N ALA A 84 2.96 -4.09 -11.87
CA ALA A 84 3.41 -3.61 -10.56
C ALA A 84 2.86 -4.52 -9.46
N HIS A 85 3.70 -4.92 -8.49
CA HIS A 85 3.25 -5.72 -7.35
C HIS A 85 3.34 -4.92 -6.06
N GLY A 86 2.18 -4.58 -5.51
CA GLY A 86 2.06 -3.85 -4.25
C GLY A 86 2.39 -4.69 -3.03
N VAL A 87 2.65 -3.99 -1.93
CA VAL A 87 2.84 -4.57 -0.60
C VAL A 87 1.70 -4.11 0.31
N THR A 88 1.20 -5.03 1.12
CA THR A 88 0.23 -4.76 2.19
C THR A 88 0.87 -5.03 3.54
N ILE A 89 0.88 -4.04 4.43
CA ILE A 89 1.16 -4.25 5.86
C ILE A 89 -0.17 -4.42 6.59
N LYS A 90 -0.31 -5.54 7.29
CA LYS A 90 -1.49 -5.91 8.06
C LYS A 90 -1.22 -5.72 9.54
N LEU A 91 -2.11 -5.01 10.23
CA LEU A 91 -1.96 -4.61 11.63
C LEU A 91 -3.18 -5.03 12.44
N GLN A 92 -2.95 -5.50 13.67
CA GLN A 92 -4.01 -5.86 14.61
C GLN A 92 -3.54 -5.77 16.07
N ARG A 93 -4.48 -5.84 17.02
CA ARG A 93 -4.21 -5.81 18.47
C ARG A 93 -3.96 -7.18 19.11
N GLU A 94 -3.96 -8.25 18.32
CA GLU A 94 -3.86 -9.61 18.85
C GLU A 94 -2.82 -10.42 18.07
N ASP A 95 -2.27 -11.47 18.68
CA ASP A 95 -1.38 -12.41 18.00
C ASP A 95 -2.20 -13.48 17.24
N ASP A 96 -2.90 -13.06 16.19
CA ASP A 96 -3.65 -13.94 15.29
C ASP A 96 -3.01 -13.97 13.89
N PRO A 97 -2.02 -14.86 13.64
CA PRO A 97 -1.35 -14.95 12.34
C PRO A 97 -2.27 -15.40 11.19
N SER A 98 -3.44 -15.94 11.52
CA SER A 98 -4.42 -16.44 10.55
C SER A 98 -5.47 -15.40 10.15
N PHE A 99 -5.52 -14.25 10.83
CA PHE A 99 -6.54 -13.22 10.65
C PHE A 99 -7.98 -13.72 10.82
N SER A 100 -8.14 -14.83 11.53
CA SER A 100 -9.43 -15.46 11.82
C SER A 100 -10.40 -14.55 12.57
N THR A 101 -9.88 -13.57 13.30
CA THR A 101 -10.66 -12.58 14.06
C THR A 101 -11.36 -11.54 13.19
N GLY A 102 -10.92 -11.31 11.94
CA GLY A 102 -11.48 -10.25 11.09
C GLY A 102 -11.35 -8.87 11.74
N HIS A 103 -10.21 -8.63 12.40
CA HIS A 103 -9.87 -7.37 13.05
C HIS A 103 -8.52 -6.86 12.56
N VAL A 104 -8.39 -6.73 11.23
CA VAL A 104 -7.13 -6.40 10.56
C VAL A 104 -7.26 -5.08 9.83
N TYR A 105 -6.39 -4.16 10.21
CA TYR A 105 -6.16 -2.92 9.50
C TYR A 105 -5.09 -3.10 8.42
N GLN A 106 -5.24 -2.46 7.27
CA GLN A 106 -4.34 -2.65 6.14
C GLN A 106 -3.81 -1.31 5.64
N LEU A 107 -2.50 -1.28 5.40
CA LEU A 107 -1.83 -0.24 4.62
C LEU A 107 -1.32 -0.91 3.35
N GLU A 108 -1.82 -0.49 2.20
CA GLU A 108 -1.33 -0.98 0.91
C GLU A 108 -0.53 0.12 0.22
N TYR A 109 0.54 -0.25 -0.47
CA TYR A 109 1.28 0.68 -1.31
C TYR A 109 1.92 -0.02 -2.51
N THR A 110 1.88 0.66 -3.65
CA THR A 110 2.35 0.15 -4.93
C THR A 110 3.02 1.27 -5.71
N PRO A 111 4.33 1.17 -6.01
CA PRO A 111 4.99 2.06 -6.95
C PRO A 111 4.83 1.52 -8.38
N TYR A 112 4.51 2.39 -9.34
CA TYR A 112 4.23 1.99 -10.73
C TYR A 112 4.49 3.12 -11.74
N PHE A 113 4.30 2.83 -13.02
CA PHE A 113 4.14 3.82 -14.10
C PHE A 113 2.84 3.60 -14.87
N TYR A 114 2.38 4.66 -15.54
CA TYR A 114 1.33 4.61 -16.55
C TYR A 114 1.90 4.99 -17.89
N GLN A 115 1.82 4.09 -18.88
CA GLN A 115 2.17 4.30 -20.30
C GLN A 115 3.63 4.72 -20.59
N ASP A 116 4.20 5.64 -19.82
CA ASP A 116 5.57 6.14 -19.83
C ASP A 116 6.33 5.66 -18.57
N PRO A 117 7.32 4.76 -18.71
CA PRO A 117 8.10 4.24 -17.59
C PRO A 117 9.05 5.25 -16.94
N ASN A 118 9.15 6.48 -17.47
CA ASN A 118 9.93 7.56 -16.88
C ASN A 118 9.10 8.44 -15.93
N VAL A 119 7.78 8.22 -15.84
CA VAL A 119 6.92 8.90 -14.89
C VAL A 119 6.58 7.93 -13.78
N HIS A 120 7.24 8.14 -12.64
CA HIS A 120 7.10 7.29 -11.47
C HIS A 120 5.96 7.77 -10.58
N TRP A 121 5.09 6.83 -10.23
CA TRP A 121 3.94 7.03 -9.39
C TRP A 121 4.02 6.10 -8.18
N LEU A 122 3.37 6.53 -7.11
CA LEU A 122 3.10 5.72 -5.94
C LEU A 122 1.62 5.86 -5.61
N SER A 123 0.95 4.73 -5.46
CA SER A 123 -0.36 4.67 -4.83
C SER A 123 -0.19 4.08 -3.44
N ALA A 124 -0.92 4.63 -2.47
CA ALA A 124 -1.03 4.07 -1.13
C ALA A 124 -2.43 4.27 -0.58
N ASP A 125 -2.97 3.29 0.13
CA ASP A 125 -4.30 3.38 0.74
C ASP A 125 -4.35 2.80 2.16
N LEU A 126 -5.43 3.15 2.86
CA LEU A 126 -5.80 2.63 4.15
C LEU A 126 -7.07 1.82 3.99
N SER A 127 -7.12 0.63 4.56
CA SER A 127 -8.26 -0.28 4.41
C SER A 127 -8.69 -0.89 5.73
N VAL A 128 -10.00 -0.89 5.94
CA VAL A 128 -10.68 -1.52 7.09
C VAL A 128 -11.56 -2.69 6.67
N VAL A 129 -11.32 -3.24 5.48
CA VAL A 129 -12.12 -4.33 4.89
C VAL A 129 -12.09 -5.60 5.71
N ASP A 130 -10.94 -5.87 6.31
CA ASP A 130 -10.76 -6.99 7.23
C ASP A 130 -10.97 -6.53 8.69
N GLY A 131 -11.50 -5.32 8.95
CA GLY A 131 -11.81 -4.78 10.27
C GLY A 131 -11.15 -3.44 10.60
N SER A 132 -11.64 -2.76 11.65
CA SER A 132 -11.07 -1.50 12.15
C SER A 132 -10.65 -1.61 13.63
N PRO A 133 -9.58 -2.37 13.93
CA PRO A 133 -9.10 -2.60 15.31
C PRO A 133 -8.55 -1.32 15.98
N PHE A 134 -8.34 -0.24 15.22
CA PHE A 134 -7.72 1.00 15.68
C PHE A 134 -8.65 2.22 15.56
N ARG A 135 -9.95 2.01 15.41
CA ARG A 135 -10.94 3.10 15.25
C ARG A 135 -10.94 4.11 16.40
N ASP A 136 -10.56 3.69 17.58
CA ASP A 136 -10.49 4.47 18.83
C ASP A 136 -9.16 5.22 19.01
N VAL A 137 -8.24 5.16 18.05
CA VAL A 137 -6.97 5.90 18.08
C VAL A 137 -6.74 6.70 16.79
N ALA A 138 -5.88 7.71 16.88
CA ALA A 138 -5.43 8.46 15.71
C ALA A 138 -4.57 7.55 14.82
N ARG A 139 -4.75 7.67 13.50
CA ARG A 139 -3.99 6.95 12.48
C ARG A 139 -3.53 7.93 11.43
N ARG A 140 -2.26 7.87 11.05
CA ARG A 140 -1.69 8.80 10.06
C ARG A 140 -0.79 8.07 9.08
N ALA A 141 -1.07 8.19 7.79
CA ALA A 141 -0.21 7.70 6.71
C ALA A 141 0.51 8.87 6.05
N GLU A 142 1.77 8.69 5.65
CA GLU A 142 2.61 9.70 5.01
C GLU A 142 3.46 9.10 3.90
N ILE A 143 3.67 9.87 2.84
CA ILE A 143 4.66 9.57 1.79
C ILE A 143 5.89 10.44 2.02
N LEU A 144 7.01 9.79 2.31
CA LEU A 144 8.29 10.43 2.56
C LEU A 144 9.27 10.14 1.42
N VAL A 145 9.88 11.20 0.86
CA VAL A 145 10.94 11.10 -0.15
C VAL A 145 12.17 11.82 0.40
N ASN A 146 13.34 11.15 0.37
CA ASN A 146 14.57 11.64 1.00
C ASN A 146 14.40 12.01 2.49
N GLY A 147 13.52 11.29 3.21
CA GLY A 147 13.22 11.52 4.62
C GLY A 147 12.37 12.78 4.89
N GLN A 148 11.80 13.39 3.86
CA GLN A 148 10.90 14.55 3.98
C GLN A 148 9.53 14.22 3.44
N LEU A 149 8.49 14.82 4.02
CA LEU A 149 7.14 14.70 3.50
C LEU A 149 7.09 15.19 2.05
N LEU A 150 6.56 14.37 1.15
CA LEU A 150 6.45 14.70 -0.27
C LEU A 150 5.62 15.97 -0.46
N ASP A 151 5.91 16.77 -1.49
CA ASP A 151 5.13 17.97 -1.79
C ASP A 151 3.67 17.59 -2.11
N PRO A 152 2.67 18.12 -1.38
CA PRO A 152 1.26 17.85 -1.65
C PRO A 152 0.83 18.12 -3.10
N SER A 153 1.49 19.04 -3.80
CA SER A 153 1.20 19.36 -5.21
C SER A 153 1.60 18.27 -6.20
N ASP A 154 2.43 17.32 -5.77
CA ASP A 154 2.76 16.11 -6.55
C ASP A 154 1.71 15.00 -6.39
N CYS A 155 0.69 15.20 -5.55
CA CYS A 155 -0.33 14.21 -5.23
C CYS A 155 -1.72 14.59 -5.78
N ASN A 156 -2.42 13.58 -6.29
CA ASN A 156 -3.85 13.63 -6.58
C ASN A 156 -4.58 12.80 -5.51
N SER A 157 -5.44 13.43 -4.71
CA SER A 157 -6.41 12.72 -3.86
C SER A 157 -7.82 13.04 -4.34
N LEU A 158 -8.66 12.03 -4.53
CA LEU A 158 -9.97 12.17 -5.18
C LEU A 158 -11.00 12.99 -4.38
N ASN A 159 -10.84 13.12 -3.06
CA ASN A 159 -11.78 13.84 -2.20
C ASN A 159 -11.00 14.76 -1.26
N ASP A 160 -10.96 16.06 -1.54
CA ASP A 160 -10.60 17.13 -0.56
C ASP A 160 -9.17 17.70 -0.63
N GLY A 161 -8.34 17.27 -1.57
CA GLY A 161 -7.05 17.93 -1.84
C GLY A 161 -5.98 17.74 -0.76
N ALA A 162 -6.01 16.63 -0.02
CA ALA A 162 -4.95 16.22 0.88
C ALA A 162 -4.10 15.18 0.15
N GLY A 163 -3.02 15.57 -0.54
CA GLY A 163 -1.75 15.85 0.10
C GLY A 163 -0.99 14.53 0.33
N SER A 164 0.32 14.55 0.51
CA SER A 164 1.15 13.36 0.78
C SER A 164 0.89 12.70 2.15
N THR A 165 -0.28 12.90 2.74
CA THR A 165 -0.68 12.45 4.09
C THR A 165 -2.18 12.12 4.13
N LEU A 166 -2.52 11.01 4.79
CA LEU A 166 -3.88 10.69 5.23
C LEU A 166 -3.93 10.71 6.76
N SER A 167 -4.94 11.35 7.35
CA SER A 167 -5.10 11.42 8.80
C SER A 167 -6.53 11.05 9.20
N CYS A 168 -6.65 10.14 10.17
CA CYS A 168 -7.90 9.61 10.67
C CYS A 168 -7.97 9.73 12.19
N GLU A 169 -8.83 10.63 12.66
CA GLU A 169 -9.09 10.86 14.09
C GLU A 169 -9.89 9.71 14.72
N PRO A 170 -9.77 9.48 16.04
CA PRO A 170 -10.60 8.51 16.76
C PRO A 170 -12.09 8.71 16.49
N SER A 171 -12.74 7.66 15.99
CA SER A 171 -14.16 7.69 15.60
C SER A 171 -14.76 6.29 15.65
N PRO A 172 -16.04 6.13 16.03
CA PRO A 172 -16.72 4.84 15.90
C PRO A 172 -16.88 4.41 14.44
N ASP A 173 -16.94 5.37 13.52
CA ASP A 173 -17.06 5.19 12.09
C ASP A 173 -15.69 5.34 11.41
N PRO A 174 -15.38 4.54 10.38
CA PRO A 174 -14.15 4.71 9.61
C PRO A 174 -14.03 6.10 8.99
N CYS A 175 -12.81 6.60 8.86
CA CYS A 175 -12.58 7.92 8.29
C CYS A 175 -12.82 7.91 6.77
N LEU A 176 -12.92 9.11 6.18
CA LEU A 176 -13.15 9.30 4.75
C LEU A 176 -12.10 8.61 3.87
N TYR A 177 -10.88 8.38 4.37
CA TYR A 177 -9.77 7.81 3.61
C TYR A 177 -9.63 6.29 3.76
N GLU A 178 -10.43 5.66 4.63
CA GLU A 178 -10.39 4.22 4.86
C GLU A 178 -11.33 3.48 3.90
N TRP A 179 -10.78 2.59 3.08
CA TRP A 179 -11.53 1.73 2.18
C TRP A 179 -12.42 0.74 2.94
N GLN A 180 -13.65 0.58 2.46
CA GLN A 180 -14.63 -0.38 2.97
C GLN A 180 -15.18 -1.24 1.81
N PRO A 181 -15.46 -2.54 2.03
CA PRO A 181 -16.06 -3.35 0.99
C PRO A 181 -17.53 -2.94 0.83
N GLY A 182 -17.91 -2.49 -0.38
CA GLY A 182 -19.32 -2.28 -0.76
C GLY A 182 -20.05 -1.07 -0.18
N HIS A 183 -19.36 0.05 0.13
CA HIS A 183 -19.88 1.34 0.63
C HIS A 183 -21.40 1.49 0.87
N ALA A 184 -21.92 0.72 1.83
CA ALA A 184 -23.07 1.09 2.63
C ALA A 184 -22.56 1.77 3.89
N ARG A 185 -23.03 3.00 4.10
CA ARG A 185 -22.61 3.89 5.18
C ARG A 185 -23.16 3.47 6.56
N SER A 186 -23.98 2.42 6.61
CA SER A 186 -24.51 1.81 7.84
C SER A 186 -25.21 0.47 7.55
N TYR A 187 -25.50 -0.33 8.59
CA TYR A 187 -26.32 -1.56 8.47
C TYR A 187 -27.71 -1.32 7.86
N ASP A 188 -28.22 -0.08 7.94
CA ASP A 188 -29.51 0.35 7.39
C ASP A 188 -29.38 1.06 6.04
N ASP A 189 -28.19 1.08 5.43
CA ASP A 189 -28.00 1.69 4.12
C ASP A 189 -28.57 0.79 3.01
N PRO A 190 -29.57 1.25 2.24
CA PRO A 190 -30.17 0.46 1.16
C PRO A 190 -29.19 0.08 0.04
N GLU A 191 -28.02 0.70 -0.01
CA GLU A 191 -26.92 0.38 -0.96
C GLU A 191 -26.01 -0.76 -0.46
N ALA A 192 -26.22 -1.29 0.75
CA ALA A 192 -25.43 -2.42 1.33
C ALA A 192 -25.53 -3.72 0.53
N TRP A 193 -26.49 -3.77 -0.39
CA TRP A 193 -26.79 -4.92 -1.23
C TRP A 193 -26.11 -4.85 -2.60
N TYR A 194 -25.19 -3.92 -2.83
CA TYR A 194 -24.36 -3.96 -4.05
C TYR A 194 -23.57 -5.26 -4.07
N THR A 195 -24.01 -6.13 -4.96
CA THR A 195 -23.47 -7.45 -5.22
C THR A 195 -21.98 -7.35 -5.53
N SER A 196 -21.25 -8.37 -5.11
CA SER A 196 -19.82 -8.66 -5.30
C SER A 196 -19.28 -8.60 -6.75
N GLU A 197 -20.02 -8.01 -7.70
CA GLU A 197 -19.68 -7.90 -9.12
C GLU A 197 -18.99 -6.58 -9.47
N LYS A 198 -19.11 -5.54 -8.63
CA LYS A 198 -18.14 -4.43 -8.62
C LYS A 198 -17.06 -4.75 -7.60
N THR A 199 -16.16 -5.67 -7.95
CA THR A 199 -14.83 -5.61 -7.35
C THR A 199 -14.31 -4.21 -7.67
N CYS A 200 -14.04 -3.39 -6.67
CA CYS A 200 -13.28 -2.18 -6.89
C CYS A 200 -11.96 -2.66 -7.49
N PRO A 201 -11.69 -2.45 -8.79
CA PRO A 201 -10.44 -2.90 -9.36
C PRO A 201 -9.31 -2.20 -8.60
N PRO A 202 -8.14 -2.84 -8.44
CA PRO A 202 -6.99 -2.18 -7.87
C PRO A 202 -6.70 -0.93 -8.71
N MET A 203 -7.06 0.23 -8.17
CA MET A 203 -6.70 1.58 -8.62
C MET A 203 -7.32 2.04 -9.97
N ASN A 204 -7.98 3.20 -9.90
CA ASN A 204 -8.32 4.14 -10.99
C ASN A 204 -9.53 3.98 -11.93
N ASP A 205 -10.28 2.87 -11.94
CA ASP A 205 -11.46 2.79 -12.84
C ASP A 205 -12.79 3.23 -12.18
N ASP A 206 -12.84 3.20 -10.85
CA ASP A 206 -13.98 3.67 -10.06
C ASP A 206 -13.47 4.52 -8.88
N PRO A 207 -13.35 5.86 -9.04
CA PRO A 207 -12.83 6.76 -8.01
C PRO A 207 -13.71 6.83 -6.74
N GLN A 208 -14.87 6.17 -6.75
CA GLN A 208 -15.75 6.03 -5.58
C GLN A 208 -15.39 4.81 -4.71
N CYS A 209 -14.38 4.04 -5.14
CA CYS A 209 -14.14 2.67 -4.69
C CYS A 209 -12.82 2.49 -3.94
N SER A 210 -11.95 3.50 -3.91
CA SER A 210 -10.73 3.60 -3.10
C SER A 210 -10.37 5.08 -3.03
N HIS A 211 -9.85 5.55 -1.89
CA HIS A 211 -9.36 6.92 -1.73
C HIS A 211 -7.84 6.89 -1.52
N PRO A 212 -7.07 6.40 -2.51
CA PRO A 212 -5.64 6.26 -2.36
C PRO A 212 -4.99 7.65 -2.39
N LEU A 213 -3.86 7.78 -1.69
CA LEU A 213 -2.83 8.73 -2.06
C LEU A 213 -2.24 8.29 -3.38
N GLU A 214 -2.46 9.05 -4.45
CA GLU A 214 -1.78 8.83 -5.72
C GLU A 214 -0.83 9.98 -6.00
N CYS A 215 0.48 9.72 -5.90
CA CYS A 215 1.48 10.76 -6.01
C CYS A 215 2.50 10.46 -7.10
N ARG A 216 2.93 11.51 -7.82
CA ARG A 216 4.17 11.48 -8.58
C ARG A 216 5.31 11.43 -7.58
N ALA A 217 5.85 10.24 -7.40
CA ALA A 217 6.89 9.98 -6.43
C ALA A 217 8.07 9.38 -7.16
N GLY A 218 9.29 9.66 -6.71
CA GLY A 218 10.51 9.14 -7.35
C GLY A 218 10.61 7.61 -7.31
N LEU A 219 11.80 7.13 -7.65
CA LEU A 219 12.10 5.69 -7.60
C LEU A 219 12.23 5.16 -6.17
N ASP A 220 12.37 6.02 -5.17
CA ASP A 220 12.66 5.64 -3.79
C ASP A 220 11.91 6.49 -2.78
N GLY A 221 11.59 5.88 -1.64
CA GLY A 221 10.90 6.55 -0.54
C GLY A 221 10.32 5.61 0.50
N VAL A 222 9.57 6.19 1.45
CA VAL A 222 8.95 5.46 2.56
C VAL A 222 7.48 5.81 2.65
N VAL A 223 6.62 4.82 2.73
CA VAL A 223 5.24 4.99 3.20
C VAL A 223 5.23 4.73 4.69
N GLN A 224 5.09 5.80 5.48
CA GLN A 224 5.08 5.71 6.94
C GLN A 224 3.65 5.72 7.46
N PHE A 225 3.32 4.80 8.38
CA PHE A 225 2.06 4.79 9.08
C PHE A 225 2.28 4.86 10.60
N THR A 226 1.72 5.89 11.21
CA THR A 226 1.83 6.18 12.64
C THR A 226 0.49 5.95 13.33
N LEU A 227 0.51 5.13 14.38
CA LEU A 227 -0.62 4.92 15.29
C LEU A 227 -0.44 5.78 16.54
N CYS A 228 -1.53 6.40 17.01
CA CYS A 228 -1.59 7.26 18.18
C CYS A 228 -0.70 8.53 18.12
N GLY A 229 -0.37 9.00 16.91
CA GLY A 229 0.45 10.19 16.66
C GLY A 229 -0.31 11.39 16.12
#